data_AF-A0A9X5YWT6-F1
#
_entry.id   AF-A0A9X5YWT6-F1
#
_cell.length_a   1.000
_cell.length_b   1.000
_cell.length_c   1.000
_cell.angle_alpha   90.00
_cell.angle_beta   90.00
_cell.angle_gamma   90.00
#
_symmetry.space_group_name_H-M   'P 1'
#
loop_
_entity.id
_entity.type
_entity.pdbx_description
1 polymer ?
#
loop_
_entity_poly.entity_id
_entity_poly.type
_entity_poly.pdbx_seq_one_letter_code
_entity_poly.pdbx_strand_id
1 'polypeptide(L)'
;MDGDGVAVLEALRHALAEIEPASLPDGAVVDLLSQLGGVIAAAQAALVRAVGAAELAGVWGRSGLRGTAGASGPAGAADTCAVRCSAGPDGDGGQAGPGGEDGRPTPAGWIAGRARLTVAAAAALLVAARALAGLPVLAEAFRRGEVSLDHVLALTAPLTSPPRLVAVAGPVETELTALARRAGPDQVRAAVTHWLRDADPAGVERDAAAAGRVRSLSLVPVPPGCAEAHPGGCVTIAGSVPVDDATTLLDALRLAARATAGPADARVPAQRRADALLTVARCYLAAAGHLTTAARSELPQPCSGTGSEAPSVGRCSSRGSASRSC
;
A
#
# COMPACT_ATOMS: atom_id res chain seq x y z
N MET A 1 -28.18 1.60 -17.76
CA MET A 1 -27.63 2.90 -18.19
C MET A 1 -28.53 3.37 -19.29
N ASP A 2 -29.31 4.41 -19.02
CA ASP A 2 -30.27 4.94 -19.98
C ASP A 2 -29.51 5.58 -21.16
N GLY A 3 -30.11 5.57 -22.35
CA GLY A 3 -29.46 6.03 -23.59
C GLY A 3 -28.92 7.47 -23.53
N ASP A 4 -29.44 8.25 -22.59
CA ASP A 4 -29.03 9.63 -22.31
C ASP A 4 -27.57 9.72 -21.78
N GLY A 5 -27.13 8.77 -20.96
CA GLY A 5 -25.77 8.78 -20.40
C GLY A 5 -24.68 8.48 -21.43
N VAL A 6 -25.00 7.67 -22.45
CA VAL A 6 -24.07 7.34 -23.54
C VAL A 6 -23.90 8.53 -24.47
N ALA A 7 -24.98 9.27 -24.74
CA ALA A 7 -24.94 10.48 -25.56
C ALA A 7 -24.10 11.59 -24.89
N VAL A 8 -24.22 11.76 -23.57
CA VAL A 8 -23.41 12.73 -22.81
C VAL A 8 -21.92 12.37 -22.84
N LEU A 9 -21.57 11.09 -22.76
CA LEU A 9 -20.17 10.64 -22.84
C LEU A 9 -19.54 10.82 -24.23
N GLU A 10 -20.29 10.53 -25.30
CA GLU A 10 -19.82 10.80 -26.68
C GLU A 10 -19.66 12.30 -26.93
N ALA A 11 -20.60 13.12 -26.46
CA ALA A 11 -20.50 14.58 -26.55
C ALA A 11 -19.28 15.13 -25.79
N LEU A 12 -19.02 14.62 -24.57
CA LEU A 12 -17.84 14.98 -23.78
C LEU A 12 -16.54 14.55 -24.49
N ARG A 13 -16.51 13.35 -25.08
CA ARG A 13 -15.35 12.83 -25.82
C ARG A 13 -15.05 13.67 -27.06
N HIS A 14 -16.09 14.07 -27.79
CA HIS A 14 -15.95 14.94 -28.97
C HIS A 14 -15.46 16.33 -28.57
N ALA A 15 -16.05 16.92 -27.52
CA ALA A 15 -15.63 18.22 -26.99
C ALA A 15 -14.17 18.21 -26.51
N LEU A 16 -13.72 17.15 -25.82
CA LEU A 16 -12.33 17.01 -25.38
C LEU A 16 -11.34 16.83 -26.54
N ALA A 17 -11.77 16.26 -27.66
CA ALA A 17 -10.93 16.06 -28.84
C ALA A 17 -10.70 17.35 -29.64
N GLU A 18 -11.59 18.35 -29.51
CA GLU A 18 -11.47 19.64 -30.20
C GLU A 18 -10.64 20.68 -29.42
N ILE A 19 -10.30 20.41 -28.16
CA ILE A 19 -9.52 21.35 -27.33
C ILE A 19 -8.04 21.24 -27.70
N GLU A 20 -7.55 22.23 -28.45
CA GLU A 20 -6.12 22.43 -28.72
C GLU A 20 -5.47 23.13 -27.50
N PRO A 21 -4.53 22.49 -26.78
CA PRO A 21 -4.08 22.97 -25.46
C PRO A 21 -3.28 24.28 -25.49
N ALA A 22 -2.85 24.74 -26.67
CA ALA A 22 -2.00 25.91 -26.84
C ALA A 22 -2.77 27.26 -26.86
N SER A 23 -4.10 27.25 -26.91
CA SER A 23 -4.91 28.47 -27.11
C SER A 23 -5.90 28.80 -26.00
N LEU A 24 -5.86 28.08 -24.87
CA LEU A 24 -6.78 28.33 -23.76
C LEU A 24 -6.32 29.55 -22.93
N PRO A 25 -7.19 30.55 -22.70
CA PRO A 25 -6.89 31.62 -21.73
C PRO A 25 -6.77 31.02 -20.32
N ASP A 26 -5.87 31.56 -19.48
CA ASP A 26 -5.52 31.00 -18.17
C ASP A 26 -6.73 30.68 -17.27
N GLY A 27 -7.80 31.48 -17.34
CA GLY A 27 -9.05 31.21 -16.60
C GLY A 27 -9.85 30.01 -17.11
N ALA A 28 -9.88 29.78 -18.43
CA ALA A 28 -10.61 28.66 -19.03
C ALA A 28 -9.96 27.30 -18.70
N VAL A 29 -8.64 27.27 -18.51
CA VAL A 29 -7.93 26.06 -18.07
C VAL A 29 -8.39 25.66 -16.67
N VAL A 30 -8.48 26.62 -15.74
CA VAL A 30 -8.91 26.35 -14.36
C VAL A 30 -10.37 25.88 -14.32
N ASP A 31 -11.24 26.51 -15.11
CA ASP A 31 -12.65 26.10 -15.21
C ASP A 31 -12.80 24.70 -15.81
N LEU A 32 -12.05 24.39 -16.89
CA LEU A 32 -12.05 23.08 -17.52
C LEU A 32 -11.54 21.99 -16.57
N LEU A 33 -10.43 22.24 -15.87
CA LEU A 33 -9.90 21.32 -14.86
C LEU A 33 -10.91 21.09 -13.72
N SER A 34 -11.62 22.14 -13.31
CA SER A 34 -12.67 22.05 -12.29
C SER A 34 -13.86 21.22 -12.77
N GLN A 35 -14.30 21.42 -14.02
CA GLN A 35 -15.38 20.64 -14.64
C GLN A 35 -15.00 19.15 -14.79
N LEU A 36 -13.79 18.87 -15.29
CA LEU A 36 -13.25 17.52 -15.39
C LEU A 36 -13.14 16.85 -14.02
N GLY A 37 -12.67 17.59 -13.02
CA GLY A 37 -12.65 17.13 -11.62
C GLY A 37 -14.04 16.72 -11.12
N GLY A 38 -15.06 17.53 -11.42
CA GLY A 38 -16.46 17.23 -11.09
C GLY A 38 -16.99 15.97 -11.77
N VAL A 39 -16.69 15.77 -13.07
CA VAL A 39 -17.10 14.57 -13.81
C VAL A 39 -16.43 13.32 -13.24
N ILE A 40 -15.14 13.38 -12.94
CA ILE A 40 -14.38 12.28 -12.33
C ILE A 40 -14.97 11.93 -10.96
N ALA A 41 -15.22 12.93 -10.11
CA ALA A 41 -15.81 12.72 -8.79
C ALA A 41 -17.21 12.08 -8.89
N ALA A 42 -18.07 12.56 -9.80
CA ALA A 42 -19.39 11.99 -10.03
C ALA A 42 -19.31 10.53 -10.53
N ALA A 43 -18.39 10.23 -11.44
CA ALA A 43 -18.16 8.87 -11.93
C ALA A 43 -17.66 7.94 -10.80
N GLN A 44 -16.73 8.40 -9.96
CA GLN A 44 -16.26 7.66 -8.80
C GLN A 44 -17.40 7.43 -7.79
N ALA A 45 -18.22 8.43 -7.50
CA ALA A 45 -19.38 8.30 -6.62
C ALA A 45 -20.43 7.31 -7.16
N ALA A 46 -20.69 7.33 -8.47
CA ALA A 46 -21.55 6.34 -9.11
C ALA A 46 -20.98 4.92 -8.98
N LEU A 47 -19.68 4.75 -9.19
CA LEU A 47 -19.00 3.46 -9.10
C LEU A 47 -19.02 2.91 -7.67
N VAL A 48 -18.71 3.74 -6.67
CA VAL A 48 -18.75 3.35 -5.24
C VAL A 48 -20.17 2.92 -4.84
N ARG A 49 -21.21 3.64 -5.28
CA ARG A 49 -22.61 3.25 -5.03
C ARG A 49 -22.97 1.93 -5.70
N ALA A 50 -22.56 1.72 -6.94
CA ALA A 50 -22.81 0.47 -7.65
C ALA A 50 -22.13 -0.72 -6.96
N VAL A 51 -20.91 -0.53 -6.47
CA VAL A 51 -20.17 -1.52 -5.67
C VAL A 51 -20.89 -1.81 -4.35
N GLY A 52 -21.32 -0.79 -3.62
CA GLY A 52 -22.08 -0.97 -2.37
C GLY A 52 -23.42 -1.67 -2.58
N ALA A 53 -24.15 -1.36 -3.65
CA ALA A 53 -25.39 -2.05 -4.01
C ALA A 53 -25.14 -3.53 -4.36
N ALA A 54 -24.08 -3.83 -5.11
CA ALA A 54 -23.68 -5.20 -5.43
C ALA A 54 -23.26 -5.98 -4.17
N GLU A 55 -22.66 -5.30 -3.19
CA GLU A 55 -22.30 -5.87 -1.90
C GLU A 55 -23.53 -6.28 -1.08
N LEU A 56 -24.48 -5.36 -0.90
CA LEU A 56 -25.72 -5.61 -0.17
C LEU A 56 -26.56 -6.72 -0.82
N ALA A 57 -26.55 -6.81 -2.15
CA ALA A 57 -27.27 -7.85 -2.89
C ALA A 57 -26.53 -9.20 -2.95
N GLY A 58 -25.34 -9.32 -2.33
CA GLY A 58 -24.56 -10.56 -2.28
C GLY A 58 -24.26 -11.14 -3.66
N VAL A 59 -24.02 -10.29 -4.66
CA VAL A 59 -23.92 -10.71 -6.08
C VAL A 59 -22.58 -11.35 -6.41
N TRP A 60 -21.62 -11.30 -5.48
CA TRP A 60 -20.27 -11.83 -5.67
C TRP A 60 -20.32 -13.33 -6.01
N GLY A 61 -19.80 -13.70 -7.18
CA GLY A 61 -19.65 -15.11 -7.56
C GLY A 61 -20.85 -15.78 -8.23
N ARG A 62 -21.92 -15.05 -8.61
CA ARG A 62 -22.93 -15.60 -9.55
C ARG A 62 -22.36 -15.62 -10.98
N SER A 63 -21.45 -16.54 -11.24
CA SER A 63 -20.97 -16.88 -12.58
C SER A 63 -22.02 -17.75 -13.28
N GLY A 64 -23.15 -17.14 -13.65
CA GLY A 64 -24.06 -17.72 -14.63
C GLY A 64 -23.74 -17.13 -16.01
N LEU A 65 -23.42 -18.01 -16.97
CA LEU A 65 -23.37 -17.80 -18.43
C LEU A 65 -22.05 -17.30 -19.05
N ARG A 66 -21.12 -18.23 -19.29
CA ARG A 66 -20.65 -18.62 -20.64
C ARG A 66 -19.60 -19.73 -20.53
N GLY A 67 -19.84 -20.85 -21.21
CA GLY A 67 -18.86 -21.93 -21.39
C GLY A 67 -19.45 -23.33 -21.25
N THR A 68 -20.35 -23.71 -22.16
CA THR A 68 -20.72 -25.11 -22.39
C THR A 68 -19.59 -25.82 -23.15
N ALA A 69 -18.82 -26.64 -22.44
CA ALA A 69 -18.09 -27.81 -22.93
C ALA A 69 -17.48 -28.46 -21.67
N GLY A 70 -17.61 -29.74 -21.32
CA GLY A 70 -18.13 -30.92 -21.97
C GLY A 70 -17.50 -32.08 -21.19
N ALA A 71 -18.35 -32.92 -20.59
CA ALA A 71 -18.14 -34.33 -20.21
C ALA A 71 -16.93 -34.78 -19.35
N SER A 72 -17.26 -35.22 -18.13
CA SER A 72 -17.13 -36.60 -17.61
C SER A 72 -15.77 -37.23 -17.20
N GLY A 73 -15.56 -37.30 -15.88
CA GLY A 73 -15.21 -38.52 -15.09
C GLY A 73 -13.73 -38.91 -14.87
N PRO A 74 -13.41 -39.85 -13.94
CA PRO A 74 -13.91 -40.02 -12.57
C PRO A 74 -12.77 -40.07 -11.51
N ALA A 75 -13.18 -40.27 -10.25
CA ALA A 75 -12.39 -40.25 -9.01
C ALA A 75 -11.25 -41.28 -8.89
N GLY A 76 -10.19 -40.89 -8.16
CA GLY A 76 -9.09 -41.75 -7.68
C GLY A 76 -8.44 -41.15 -6.43
N ALA A 77 -8.07 -42.00 -5.49
CA ALA A 77 -7.80 -41.73 -4.09
C ALA A 77 -6.45 -41.07 -3.76
N ALA A 78 -6.39 -40.61 -2.50
CA ALA A 78 -5.26 -40.18 -1.66
C ALA A 78 -3.82 -40.37 -2.19
N ASP A 79 -3.04 -39.29 -2.16
CA ASP A 79 -1.74 -39.33 -1.49
C ASP A 79 -1.30 -37.95 -1.00
N THR A 80 -0.70 -37.95 0.19
CA THR A 80 -0.18 -36.81 0.94
C THR A 80 1.20 -36.36 0.43
N CYS A 81 1.56 -35.11 0.73
CA CYS A 81 2.82 -34.41 0.42
C CYS A 81 2.99 -33.91 -1.02
N ALA A 82 2.52 -32.69 -1.29
CA ALA A 82 3.02 -31.87 -2.37
C ALA A 82 3.11 -30.39 -1.94
N VAL A 83 4.32 -29.97 -1.54
CA VAL A 83 4.73 -28.57 -1.65
C VAL A 83 4.77 -28.25 -3.14
N ARG A 84 3.69 -27.66 -3.67
CA ARG A 84 3.67 -27.17 -5.05
C ARG A 84 4.34 -25.80 -5.11
N CYS A 85 5.62 -25.80 -5.45
CA CYS A 85 6.23 -24.69 -6.16
C CYS A 85 5.74 -24.73 -7.61
N SER A 86 4.75 -23.92 -7.96
CA SER A 86 4.38 -23.69 -9.37
C SER A 86 5.11 -22.46 -9.90
N ALA A 87 6.27 -22.68 -10.51
CA ALA A 87 6.87 -21.76 -11.46
C ALA A 87 7.24 -22.57 -12.71
N GLY A 88 6.30 -22.63 -13.66
CA GLY A 88 6.56 -23.10 -15.02
C GLY A 88 6.68 -21.88 -15.93
N PRO A 89 7.69 -21.81 -16.82
CA PRO A 89 7.75 -20.82 -17.87
C PRO A 89 6.94 -21.35 -19.07
N ASP A 90 5.97 -20.58 -19.54
CA ASP A 90 5.62 -20.40 -20.96
C ASP A 90 4.41 -19.46 -21.06
N GLY A 91 4.52 -18.49 -21.96
CA GLY A 91 3.57 -17.40 -22.10
C GLY A 91 2.27 -17.84 -22.77
N ASP A 92 1.15 -17.45 -22.17
CA ASP A 92 0.07 -16.80 -22.90
C ASP A 92 -0.75 -15.91 -21.92
N GLY A 93 -1.29 -14.81 -22.43
CA GLY A 93 -1.86 -13.69 -21.67
C GLY A 93 -3.17 -13.96 -20.90
N GLY A 94 -3.19 -14.95 -20.01
CA GLY A 94 -4.34 -15.26 -19.16
C GLY A 94 -4.34 -14.45 -17.85
N GLN A 95 -5.20 -13.44 -17.76
CA GLN A 95 -5.56 -12.78 -16.49
C GLN A 95 -6.21 -13.79 -15.53
N ALA A 96 -5.41 -14.51 -14.75
CA ALA A 96 -5.88 -15.19 -13.54
C ALA A 96 -5.68 -14.22 -12.36
N GLY A 97 -6.79 -13.63 -11.88
CA GLY A 97 -6.80 -12.75 -10.72
C GLY A 97 -6.47 -13.47 -9.40
N PRO A 98 -6.28 -12.74 -8.30
CA PRO A 98 -5.97 -13.32 -6.99
C PRO A 98 -7.21 -14.01 -6.45
N GLY A 99 -7.30 -15.32 -6.67
CA GLY A 99 -8.30 -16.18 -6.07
C GLY A 99 -8.14 -16.20 -4.55
N GLY A 100 -9.26 -16.21 -3.82
CA GLY A 100 -9.25 -16.62 -2.42
C GLY A 100 -8.86 -18.09 -2.29
N GLU A 101 -8.64 -18.56 -1.06
CA GLU A 101 -8.18 -19.92 -0.73
C GLU A 101 -9.02 -21.05 -1.39
N ASP A 102 -10.25 -20.76 -1.81
CA ASP A 102 -11.18 -21.71 -2.43
C ASP A 102 -11.34 -21.58 -3.98
N GLY A 103 -10.51 -20.78 -4.65
CA GLY A 103 -10.62 -20.55 -6.10
C GLY A 103 -11.85 -19.71 -6.51
N ARG A 104 -12.63 -19.20 -5.55
CA ARG A 104 -13.70 -18.22 -5.79
C ARG A 104 -13.08 -16.84 -5.98
N PRO A 105 -13.56 -16.04 -6.95
CA PRO A 105 -13.09 -14.68 -7.13
C PRO A 105 -13.44 -13.87 -5.88
N THR A 106 -12.44 -13.24 -5.28
CA THR A 106 -12.67 -12.25 -4.20
C THR A 106 -13.56 -11.13 -4.73
N PRO A 107 -14.37 -10.44 -3.90
CA PRO A 107 -15.17 -9.30 -4.34
C PRO A 107 -14.35 -8.25 -5.10
N ALA A 108 -13.13 -7.96 -4.63
CA ALA A 108 -12.20 -7.06 -5.31
C ALA A 108 -11.74 -7.61 -6.66
N GLY A 109 -11.39 -8.91 -6.75
CA GLY A 109 -11.03 -9.55 -8.02
C GLY A 109 -12.19 -9.58 -9.03
N TRP A 110 -13.42 -9.78 -8.56
CA TRP A 110 -14.62 -9.74 -9.40
C TRP A 110 -14.87 -8.34 -9.97
N ILE A 111 -14.78 -7.29 -9.13
CA ILE A 111 -14.91 -5.89 -9.56
C ILE A 111 -13.79 -5.52 -10.53
N ALA A 112 -12.55 -5.90 -10.21
CA ALA A 112 -11.39 -5.64 -11.06
C ALA A 112 -11.60 -6.19 -12.49
N GLY A 113 -12.07 -7.45 -12.60
CA GLY A 113 -12.37 -8.07 -13.89
C GLY A 113 -13.53 -7.39 -14.63
N ARG A 114 -14.61 -7.00 -13.92
CA ARG A 114 -15.80 -6.36 -14.53
C ARG A 114 -15.56 -4.92 -14.96
N ALA A 115 -14.83 -4.14 -14.16
CA ALA A 115 -14.61 -2.72 -14.37
C ALA A 115 -13.25 -2.43 -15.04
N ARG A 116 -12.47 -3.46 -15.41
CA ARG A 116 -11.11 -3.36 -15.95
C ARG A 116 -10.19 -2.51 -15.06
N LEU A 117 -10.34 -2.66 -13.75
CA LEU A 117 -9.54 -1.97 -12.75
C LEU A 117 -8.41 -2.87 -12.26
N THR A 118 -7.41 -2.28 -11.62
CA THR A 118 -6.49 -3.05 -10.79
C THR A 118 -7.24 -3.59 -9.57
N VAL A 119 -6.80 -4.74 -9.04
CA VAL A 119 -7.37 -5.30 -7.80
C VAL A 119 -7.27 -4.32 -6.64
N ALA A 120 -6.18 -3.55 -6.58
CA ALA A 120 -5.99 -2.50 -5.57
C ALA A 120 -7.04 -1.38 -5.69
N ALA A 121 -7.30 -0.89 -6.89
CA ALA A 121 -8.34 0.12 -7.11
C ALA A 121 -9.74 -0.42 -6.77
N ALA A 122 -10.03 -1.67 -7.16
CA ALA A 122 -11.28 -2.33 -6.81
C ALA A 122 -11.44 -2.52 -5.28
N ALA A 123 -10.37 -2.88 -4.57
CA ALA A 123 -10.38 -3.00 -3.12
C ALA A 123 -10.61 -1.64 -2.44
N ALA A 124 -9.98 -0.57 -2.94
CA ALA A 124 -10.20 0.78 -2.43
C ALA A 124 -11.67 1.22 -2.58
N LEU A 125 -12.30 0.92 -3.71
CA LEU A 125 -13.72 1.19 -3.94
C LEU A 125 -14.63 0.40 -2.98
N LEU A 126 -14.30 -0.86 -2.67
CA LEU A 126 -15.03 -1.65 -1.68
C LEU A 126 -14.91 -1.06 -0.28
N VAL A 127 -13.69 -0.69 0.12
CA VAL A 127 -13.46 -0.05 1.43
C VAL A 127 -14.26 1.24 1.54
N ALA A 128 -14.20 2.10 0.51
CA ALA A 128 -14.97 3.34 0.46
C ALA A 128 -16.48 3.06 0.51
N ALA A 129 -16.99 2.12 -0.27
CA ALA A 129 -18.42 1.78 -0.31
C ALA A 129 -18.95 1.34 1.05
N ARG A 130 -18.21 0.47 1.75
CA ARG A 130 -18.58 -0.01 3.08
C ARG A 130 -18.57 1.10 4.11
N ALA A 131 -17.53 1.94 4.10
CA ALA A 131 -17.41 3.01 5.08
C ALA A 131 -18.48 4.10 4.89
N LEU A 132 -18.76 4.49 3.64
CA LEU A 132 -19.78 5.49 3.32
C LEU A 132 -21.19 5.03 3.69
N ALA A 133 -21.47 3.72 3.79
CA ALA A 133 -22.75 3.23 4.28
C ALA A 133 -23.01 3.60 5.76
N GLY A 134 -21.95 3.79 6.56
CA GLY A 134 -22.03 4.21 7.96
C GLY A 134 -21.77 5.70 8.19
N LEU A 135 -21.44 6.46 7.14
CA LEU A 135 -21.03 7.87 7.21
C LEU A 135 -21.83 8.71 6.19
N PRO A 136 -23.12 9.03 6.49
CA PRO A 136 -24.02 9.68 5.55
C PRO A 136 -23.63 11.13 5.18
N VAL A 137 -23.03 11.90 6.10
CA VAL A 137 -22.57 13.27 5.84
C VAL A 137 -21.39 13.25 4.88
N LEU A 138 -20.45 12.33 5.09
CA LEU A 138 -19.32 12.14 4.17
C LEU A 138 -19.78 11.61 2.81
N ALA A 139 -20.73 10.68 2.79
CA ALA A 139 -21.29 10.11 1.57
C ALA A 139 -21.97 11.19 0.71
N GLU A 140 -22.69 12.11 1.34
CA GLU A 140 -23.32 13.24 0.65
C GLU A 140 -22.26 14.20 0.09
N ALA A 141 -21.26 14.58 0.87
CA ALA A 141 -20.17 15.44 0.39
C ALA A 141 -19.43 14.81 -0.81
N PHE A 142 -19.16 13.50 -0.76
CA PHE A 142 -18.52 12.77 -1.85
C PHE A 142 -19.41 12.72 -3.10
N ARG A 143 -20.72 12.48 -2.93
CA ARG A 143 -21.69 12.48 -4.03
C ARG A 143 -21.79 13.83 -4.73
N ARG A 144 -21.64 14.92 -3.98
CA ARG A 144 -21.62 16.29 -4.50
C ARG A 144 -20.27 16.69 -5.12
N GLY A 145 -19.25 15.84 -5.02
CA GLY A 145 -17.89 16.13 -5.47
C GLY A 145 -17.16 17.17 -4.60
N GLU A 146 -17.67 17.46 -3.40
CA GLU A 146 -17.05 18.40 -2.46
C GLU A 146 -15.81 17.79 -1.79
N VAL A 147 -15.70 16.46 -1.83
CA VAL A 147 -14.53 15.70 -1.39
C VAL A 147 -14.21 14.62 -2.43
N SER A 148 -12.92 14.31 -2.62
CA SER A 148 -12.48 13.28 -3.56
C SER A 148 -12.45 11.88 -2.92
N LEU A 149 -12.27 10.83 -3.73
CA LEU A 149 -12.08 9.46 -3.23
C LEU A 149 -10.88 9.36 -2.28
N ASP A 150 -9.80 10.11 -2.51
CA ASP A 150 -8.63 10.11 -1.63
C ASP A 150 -8.97 10.69 -0.25
N HIS A 151 -9.85 11.69 -0.16
CA HIS A 151 -10.35 12.20 1.12
C HIS A 151 -11.17 11.14 1.85
N VAL A 152 -12.05 10.43 1.12
CA VAL A 152 -12.83 9.33 1.70
C VAL A 152 -11.89 8.25 2.25
N LEU A 153 -10.88 7.84 1.49
CA LEU A 153 -9.91 6.83 1.93
C LEU A 153 -9.03 7.34 3.08
N ALA A 154 -8.62 8.60 3.06
CA ALA A 154 -7.85 9.21 4.15
C ALA A 154 -8.62 9.21 5.47
N LEU A 155 -9.93 9.43 5.42
CA LEU A 155 -10.79 9.42 6.60
C LEU A 155 -11.10 7.98 7.05
N THR A 156 -11.40 7.09 6.11
CA THR A 156 -11.99 5.78 6.42
C THR A 156 -10.97 4.65 6.59
N ALA A 157 -9.79 4.72 5.95
CA ALA A 157 -8.77 3.68 6.07
C ALA A 157 -8.26 3.48 7.51
N PRO A 158 -8.09 4.51 8.36
CA PRO A 158 -7.75 4.31 9.77
C PRO A 158 -8.90 3.74 10.63
N LEU A 159 -10.13 3.78 10.11
CA LEU A 159 -11.36 3.36 10.79
C LEU A 159 -11.78 1.94 10.37
N THR A 160 -10.82 1.06 10.09
CA THR A 160 -11.10 -0.30 9.55
C THR A 160 -11.95 -1.18 10.46
N SER A 161 -12.08 -0.84 11.75
CA SER A 161 -12.92 -1.59 12.68
C SER A 161 -14.35 -1.02 12.76
N PRO A 162 -15.40 -1.86 12.76
CA PRO A 162 -16.78 -1.40 12.90
C PRO A 162 -17.03 -0.50 14.13
N PRO A 163 -16.44 -0.76 15.32
CA PRO A 163 -16.60 0.14 16.47
C PRO A 163 -16.10 1.56 16.22
N ARG A 164 -15.00 1.74 15.48
CA ARG A 164 -14.46 3.06 15.17
C ARG A 164 -15.32 3.83 14.19
N LEU A 165 -15.90 3.16 13.19
CA LEU A 165 -16.86 3.79 12.29
C LEU A 165 -18.09 4.29 13.05
N VAL A 166 -18.60 3.50 13.99
CA VAL A 166 -19.72 3.92 14.85
C VAL A 166 -19.32 5.09 15.74
N ALA A 167 -18.12 5.11 16.30
CA ALA A 167 -17.62 6.20 17.15
C ALA A 167 -17.44 7.52 16.40
N VAL A 168 -17.16 7.47 15.09
CA VAL A 168 -17.07 8.66 14.23
C VAL A 168 -18.45 9.17 13.81
N ALA A 169 -19.48 8.33 13.76
CA ALA A 169 -20.80 8.76 13.29
C ALA A 169 -21.37 9.93 14.11
N GLY A 170 -22.04 10.88 13.43
CA GLY A 170 -22.70 12.03 14.06
C GLY A 170 -21.83 13.30 14.10
N PRO A 171 -21.60 13.92 15.28
CA PRO A 171 -20.86 15.19 15.35
C PRO A 171 -19.44 15.11 14.81
N VAL A 172 -18.71 14.05 15.16
CA VAL A 172 -17.32 13.84 14.74
C VAL A 172 -17.24 13.70 13.21
N GLU A 173 -18.14 12.94 12.61
CA GLU A 173 -18.27 12.82 11.16
C GLU A 173 -18.47 14.18 10.50
N THR A 174 -19.34 15.02 11.08
CA THR A 174 -19.63 16.36 10.56
C THR A 174 -18.38 17.24 10.58
N GLU A 175 -17.63 17.21 11.68
CA GLU A 175 -16.38 17.97 11.83
C GLU A 175 -15.28 17.50 10.88
N LEU A 176 -15.07 16.18 10.78
CA LEU A 176 -14.08 15.58 9.89
C LEU A 176 -14.45 15.77 8.41
N THR A 177 -15.75 15.71 8.07
CA THR A 177 -16.23 16.01 6.71
C THR A 177 -16.03 17.49 6.37
N ALA A 178 -16.32 18.39 7.32
CA ALA A 178 -16.03 19.80 7.13
C ALA A 178 -14.52 20.05 6.93
N LEU A 179 -13.66 19.30 7.63
CA LEU A 179 -12.20 19.36 7.42
C LEU A 179 -11.82 18.87 6.02
N ALA A 180 -12.38 17.74 5.58
CA ALA A 180 -12.11 17.18 4.26
C ALA A 180 -12.50 18.10 3.10
N ARG A 181 -13.48 19.00 3.28
CA ARG A 181 -13.85 20.01 2.27
C ARG A 181 -12.81 21.12 2.09
N ARG A 182 -11.93 21.36 3.07
CA ARG A 182 -11.01 22.52 3.08
C ARG A 182 -9.53 22.15 3.15
N ALA A 183 -9.21 20.90 3.47
CA ALA A 183 -7.86 20.41 3.70
C ALA A 183 -7.56 19.22 2.79
N GLY A 184 -6.30 19.08 2.39
CA GLY A 184 -5.88 17.96 1.54
C GLY A 184 -5.94 16.60 2.28
N PRO A 185 -5.94 15.46 1.53
CA PRO A 185 -6.09 14.13 2.10
C PRO A 185 -5.09 13.78 3.21
N ASP A 186 -3.84 14.24 3.10
CA ASP A 186 -2.81 13.98 4.12
C ASP A 186 -3.10 14.69 5.45
N GLN A 187 -3.65 15.91 5.38
CA GLN A 187 -4.05 16.65 6.57
C GLN A 187 -5.26 16.00 7.24
N VAL A 188 -6.22 15.52 6.45
CA VAL A 188 -7.37 14.74 6.94
C VAL A 188 -6.89 13.46 7.64
N ARG A 189 -5.98 12.72 7.01
CA ARG A 189 -5.40 11.50 7.59
C ARG A 189 -4.70 11.77 8.92
N ALA A 190 -3.92 12.85 9.00
CA ALA A 190 -3.25 13.27 10.22
C ALA A 190 -4.25 13.62 11.33
N ALA A 191 -5.32 14.37 11.01
CA ALA A 191 -6.36 14.72 11.96
C ALA A 191 -7.12 13.49 12.49
N VAL A 192 -7.47 12.54 11.61
CA VAL A 192 -8.14 11.29 11.99
C VAL A 192 -7.24 10.43 12.88
N THR A 193 -5.95 10.36 12.55
CA THR A 193 -4.97 9.62 13.36
C THR A 193 -4.78 10.27 14.72
N HIS A 194 -4.77 11.60 14.80
CA HIS A 194 -4.73 12.31 16.08
C HIS A 194 -5.98 12.02 16.91
N TRP A 195 -7.17 12.15 16.32
CA TRP A 195 -8.43 11.84 16.98
C TRP A 195 -8.48 10.39 17.49
N LEU A 196 -7.99 9.42 16.70
CA LEU A 196 -7.95 8.01 17.10
C LEU A 196 -7.06 7.76 18.32
N ARG A 197 -5.96 8.50 18.48
CA ARG A 197 -5.10 8.37 19.67
C ARG A 197 -5.82 8.81 20.93
N ASP A 198 -6.73 9.77 20.82
CA ASP A 198 -7.51 10.27 21.96
C ASP A 198 -8.75 9.40 22.21
N ALA A 199 -9.43 8.97 21.14
CA ALA A 199 -10.69 8.22 21.22
C ALA A 199 -10.52 6.71 21.46
N ASP A 200 -9.45 6.09 20.94
CA ASP A 200 -9.19 4.64 21.04
C ASP A 200 -7.67 4.34 21.12
N PRO A 201 -6.99 4.81 22.19
CA PRO A 201 -5.54 4.59 22.35
C PRO A 201 -5.18 3.10 22.36
N ALA A 202 -5.97 2.28 23.05
CA ALA A 202 -5.74 0.83 23.13
C ALA A 202 -5.93 0.14 21.77
N GLY A 203 -6.85 0.59 20.92
CA GLY A 203 -6.96 0.09 19.56
C GLY A 203 -5.78 0.52 18.70
N VAL A 204 -5.29 1.75 18.82
CA VAL A 204 -4.09 2.22 18.10
C VAL A 204 -2.88 1.37 18.46
N GLU A 205 -2.69 1.05 19.75
CA GLU A 205 -1.63 0.13 20.19
C GLU A 205 -1.79 -1.29 19.61
N ARG A 206 -3.02 -1.82 19.58
CA ARG A 206 -3.31 -3.13 18.97
C ARG A 206 -3.01 -3.15 17.48
N ASP A 207 -3.33 -2.08 16.76
CA ASP A 207 -3.04 -1.96 15.32
C ASP A 207 -1.55 -1.86 15.07
N ALA A 208 -0.82 -1.08 15.87
CA ALA A 208 0.64 -1.01 15.80
C ALA A 208 1.28 -2.38 16.06
N ALA A 209 0.79 -3.11 17.07
CA ALA A 209 1.23 -4.47 17.36
C ALA A 209 0.88 -5.44 16.21
N ALA A 210 -0.31 -5.30 15.60
CA ALA A 210 -0.72 -6.11 14.46
C ALA A 210 0.13 -5.83 13.22
N ALA A 211 0.42 -4.56 12.91
CA ALA A 211 1.33 -4.14 11.85
C ALA A 211 2.74 -4.71 12.07
N GLY A 212 3.22 -4.70 13.31
CA GLY A 212 4.47 -5.37 13.70
C GLY A 212 4.47 -6.88 13.43
N ARG A 213 3.33 -7.56 13.62
CA ARG A 213 3.17 -9.00 13.30
C ARG A 213 3.06 -9.28 11.80
N VAL A 214 2.52 -8.36 11.02
CA VAL A 214 2.46 -8.47 9.54
C VAL A 214 3.85 -8.31 8.94
N ARG A 215 4.71 -7.48 9.54
CA ARG A 215 6.09 -7.29 9.10
C ARG A 215 6.88 -8.58 9.25
N SER A 216 7.09 -9.24 8.12
CA SER A 216 7.80 -10.52 8.04
C SER A 216 8.69 -10.54 6.81
N LEU A 217 9.88 -11.12 6.95
CA LEU A 217 10.79 -11.38 5.85
C LEU A 217 11.41 -12.75 6.07
N SER A 218 11.17 -13.65 5.12
CA SER A 218 11.76 -14.97 5.03
C SER A 218 12.79 -14.99 3.91
N LEU A 219 13.99 -15.44 4.24
CA LEU A 219 15.10 -15.65 3.32
C LEU A 219 15.46 -17.14 3.40
N VAL A 220 15.12 -17.91 2.38
CA VAL A 220 15.37 -19.35 2.35
C VAL A 220 16.40 -19.66 1.27
N PRO A 221 17.64 -19.98 1.64
CA PRO A 221 18.64 -20.47 0.70
C PRO A 221 18.21 -21.81 0.12
N VAL A 222 18.24 -21.91 -1.19
CA VAL A 222 18.06 -23.15 -1.96
C VAL A 222 19.43 -23.55 -2.48
N PRO A 223 20.01 -24.66 -2.00
CA PRO A 223 21.32 -25.10 -2.43
C PRO A 223 21.37 -25.40 -3.94
N PRO A 224 22.57 -25.32 -4.55
CA PRO A 224 22.79 -25.81 -5.91
C PRO A 224 22.29 -27.24 -6.09
N GLY A 225 21.71 -27.53 -7.26
CA GLY A 225 21.16 -28.85 -7.59
C GLY A 225 19.80 -29.19 -6.96
N CYS A 226 19.23 -28.36 -6.08
CA CYS A 226 17.92 -28.60 -5.48
C CYS A 226 16.74 -28.08 -6.32
N ALA A 227 16.97 -27.19 -7.28
CA ALA A 227 15.94 -26.64 -8.15
C ALA A 227 16.41 -26.69 -9.62
N GLU A 228 15.65 -27.37 -10.48
CA GLU A 228 15.95 -27.51 -11.91
C GLU A 228 16.04 -26.15 -12.61
N ALA A 229 15.21 -25.19 -12.20
CA ALA A 229 15.21 -23.84 -12.75
C ALA A 229 16.44 -23.00 -12.34
N HIS A 230 17.15 -23.38 -11.27
CA HIS A 230 18.29 -22.63 -10.73
C HIS A 230 19.41 -23.58 -10.28
N PRO A 231 20.14 -24.20 -11.23
CA PRO A 231 21.14 -25.23 -10.91
C PRO A 231 22.28 -24.72 -10.02
N GLY A 232 22.60 -23.42 -10.08
CA GLY A 232 23.59 -22.76 -9.22
C GLY A 232 23.09 -22.40 -7.81
N GLY A 233 21.86 -22.79 -7.45
CA GLY A 233 21.22 -22.38 -6.21
C GLY A 233 20.61 -20.98 -6.30
N CYS A 234 19.76 -20.66 -5.34
CA CYS A 234 19.14 -19.34 -5.24
C CYS A 234 18.74 -19.04 -3.79
N VAL A 235 18.23 -17.83 -3.54
CA VAL A 235 17.58 -17.50 -2.27
C VAL A 235 16.15 -17.09 -2.56
N THR A 236 15.19 -17.76 -1.94
CA THR A 236 13.79 -17.36 -1.99
C THR A 236 13.56 -16.26 -0.97
N ILE A 237 13.04 -15.12 -1.44
CA ILE A 237 12.69 -13.97 -0.61
C ILE A 237 11.17 -13.83 -0.61
N ALA A 238 10.55 -13.93 0.55
CA ALA A 238 9.12 -13.76 0.72
C ALA A 238 8.84 -12.97 1.99
N GLY A 239 7.87 -12.07 1.96
CA GLY A 239 7.56 -11.26 3.13
C GLY A 239 6.36 -10.36 2.92
N SER A 240 5.90 -9.82 4.03
CA SER A 240 4.81 -8.86 4.09
C SER A 240 5.27 -7.64 4.87
N VAL A 241 4.85 -6.47 4.42
CA VAL A 241 5.13 -5.20 5.07
C VAL A 241 3.82 -4.42 5.10
N PRO A 242 3.50 -3.70 6.20
CA PRO A 242 2.34 -2.82 6.23
C PRO A 242 2.34 -1.84 5.06
N VAL A 243 1.16 -1.49 4.53
CA VAL A 243 1.05 -0.65 3.33
C VAL A 243 1.70 0.72 3.50
N ASP A 244 1.59 1.30 4.70
CA ASP A 244 2.18 2.61 5.03
C ASP A 244 3.71 2.57 4.90
N ASP A 245 4.34 1.51 5.42
CA ASP A 245 5.78 1.26 5.29
C ASP A 245 6.18 0.85 3.86
N ALA A 246 5.27 0.17 3.14
CA ALA A 246 5.54 -0.34 1.80
C ALA A 246 5.73 0.78 0.77
N THR A 247 5.14 1.96 0.98
CA THR A 247 5.34 3.13 0.09
C THR A 247 6.81 3.48 -0.07
N THR A 248 7.52 3.61 1.05
CA THR A 248 8.97 3.91 1.10
C THR A 248 9.78 2.83 0.39
N LEU A 249 9.45 1.56 0.63
CA LEU A 249 10.12 0.43 -0.04
C LEU A 249 9.87 0.46 -1.56
N LEU A 250 8.62 0.65 -1.99
CA LEU A 250 8.25 0.67 -3.39
C LEU A 250 8.88 1.86 -4.13
N ASP A 251 8.95 3.02 -3.49
CA ASP A 251 9.61 4.20 -4.06
C ASP A 251 11.12 4.02 -4.17
N ALA A 252 11.76 3.44 -3.15
CA ALA A 252 13.18 3.08 -3.22
C ALA A 252 13.46 2.10 -4.37
N LEU A 253 12.61 1.07 -4.54
CA LEU A 253 12.74 0.12 -5.64
C LEU A 253 12.51 0.76 -7.01
N ARG A 254 11.53 1.66 -7.14
CA ARG A 254 11.29 2.42 -8.39
C ARG A 254 12.47 3.31 -8.72
N LEU A 255 13.03 4.00 -7.73
CA LEU A 255 14.20 4.86 -7.91
C LEU A 255 15.42 4.04 -8.36
N ALA A 256 15.72 2.94 -7.68
CA ALA A 256 16.83 2.06 -8.03
C ALA A 256 16.66 1.39 -9.41
N ALA A 257 15.43 0.99 -9.76
CA ALA A 257 15.14 0.46 -11.09
C ALA A 257 15.39 1.49 -12.19
N ARG A 258 14.99 2.76 -11.97
CA ARG A 258 15.25 3.84 -12.94
C ARG A 258 16.75 4.14 -13.09
N ALA A 259 17.49 4.12 -11.98
CA ALA A 259 18.93 4.38 -12.00
C ALA A 259 19.73 3.33 -12.79
N THR A 260 19.17 2.12 -12.94
CA THR A 260 19.83 0.98 -13.60
C THR A 260 19.22 0.64 -14.96
N ALA A 261 18.16 1.33 -15.38
CA ALA A 261 17.49 1.11 -16.65
C ALA A 261 18.09 2.02 -17.74
N GLY A 262 18.66 1.40 -18.77
CA GLY A 262 18.98 2.09 -20.02
C GLY A 262 17.78 2.12 -20.98
N PRO A 263 17.84 2.92 -22.06
CA PRO A 263 16.75 3.04 -23.04
C PRO A 263 16.43 1.72 -23.80
N ALA A 264 17.34 0.74 -23.76
CA ALA A 264 17.18 -0.58 -24.38
C ALA A 264 17.00 -1.71 -23.35
N ASP A 265 16.52 -1.42 -22.13
CA ASP A 265 16.36 -2.43 -21.08
C ASP A 265 15.23 -3.43 -21.40
N ALA A 266 15.61 -4.60 -21.91
CA ALA A 266 14.73 -5.69 -22.30
C ALA A 266 14.29 -6.61 -21.12
N ARG A 267 14.74 -6.35 -19.89
CA ARG A 267 14.41 -7.20 -18.74
C ARG A 267 12.91 -7.13 -18.42
N VAL A 268 12.33 -8.25 -17.96
CA VAL A 268 10.92 -8.25 -17.54
C VAL A 268 10.73 -7.47 -16.22
N PRO A 269 9.52 -6.95 -15.91
CA PRO A 269 9.28 -6.17 -14.69
C PRO A 269 9.67 -6.88 -13.38
N ALA A 270 9.59 -8.21 -13.32
CA ALA A 270 10.02 -8.99 -12.17
C ALA A 270 11.54 -8.94 -11.98
N GLN A 271 12.31 -9.14 -13.06
CA GLN A 271 13.78 -9.07 -13.06
C GLN A 271 14.26 -7.67 -12.65
N ARG A 272 13.69 -6.61 -13.23
CA ARG A 272 14.04 -5.22 -12.85
C ARG A 272 13.82 -4.93 -11.36
N ARG A 273 12.75 -5.46 -10.77
CA ARG A 273 12.49 -5.30 -9.33
C ARG A 273 13.49 -6.08 -8.47
N ALA A 274 13.88 -7.28 -8.88
CA ALA A 274 14.91 -8.06 -8.19
C ALA A 274 16.27 -7.34 -8.24
N ASP A 275 16.67 -6.84 -9.41
CA ASP A 275 17.92 -6.08 -9.59
C ASP A 275 17.91 -4.77 -8.79
N ALA A 276 16.77 -4.08 -8.76
CA ALA A 276 16.59 -2.87 -7.94
C ALA A 276 16.76 -3.16 -6.45
N LEU A 277 16.19 -4.26 -5.94
CA LEU A 277 16.36 -4.67 -4.55
C LEU A 277 17.84 -4.93 -4.22
N LEU A 278 18.57 -5.63 -5.10
CA LEU A 278 20.00 -5.85 -4.94
C LEU A 278 20.81 -4.55 -5.02
N THR A 279 20.40 -3.62 -5.87
CA THR A 279 21.02 -2.29 -5.98
C THR A 279 20.86 -1.51 -4.68
N VAL A 280 19.65 -1.47 -4.10
CA VAL A 280 19.40 -0.84 -2.80
C VAL A 280 20.28 -1.46 -1.72
N ALA A 281 20.36 -2.80 -1.65
CA ALA A 281 21.20 -3.49 -0.68
C ALA A 281 22.69 -3.17 -0.86
N ARG A 282 23.19 -3.12 -2.10
CA ARG A 282 24.59 -2.75 -2.40
C ARG A 282 24.90 -1.30 -2.04
N CYS A 283 24.01 -0.37 -2.38
CA CYS A 283 24.15 1.04 -2.01
C CYS A 283 24.17 1.21 -0.49
N TYR A 284 23.30 0.49 0.23
CA TYR A 284 23.30 0.50 1.70
C TYR A 284 24.61 -0.05 2.26
N LEU A 285 25.12 -1.18 1.76
CA LEU A 285 26.39 -1.75 2.21
C LEU A 285 27.58 -0.82 1.92
N ALA A 286 27.62 -0.19 0.75
CA ALA A 286 28.64 0.79 0.40
C ALA A 286 28.59 2.00 1.34
N ALA A 287 27.39 2.57 1.55
CA ALA A 287 27.20 3.70 2.47
C ALA A 287 27.54 3.34 3.93
N ALA A 288 27.11 2.16 4.41
CA ALA A 288 27.44 1.67 5.74
C ALA A 288 28.95 1.45 5.93
N GLY A 289 29.66 1.02 4.89
CA GLY A 289 31.12 0.94 4.88
C GLY A 289 31.78 2.31 5.07
N HIS A 290 31.25 3.36 4.42
CA HIS A 290 31.75 4.72 4.61
C HIS A 290 31.41 5.32 5.99
N LEU A 291 30.21 5.04 6.52
CA LEU A 291 29.79 5.50 7.85
C LEU A 291 30.58 4.82 8.98
N THR A 292 30.85 3.52 8.86
CA THR A 292 31.66 2.78 9.85
C THR A 292 33.13 3.16 9.81
N THR A 293 33.65 3.58 8.66
CA THR A 293 35.03 4.08 8.52
C THR A 293 35.19 5.49 9.10
N ALA A 294 34.20 6.36 8.91
CA ALA A 294 34.16 7.68 9.54
C ALA A 294 34.06 7.57 11.07
N ALA A 295 33.16 6.73 11.60
CA ALA A 295 33.02 6.52 13.05
C ALA A 295 34.26 5.88 13.71
N ARG A 296 35.06 5.09 12.98
CA ARG A 296 36.34 4.55 13.49
C ARG A 296 37.49 5.56 13.46
N SER A 297 37.41 6.57 12.60
CA SER A 297 38.44 7.61 12.49
C SER A 297 38.31 8.69 13.56
N GLU A 298 37.17 8.74 14.27
CA GLU A 298 36.90 9.65 15.39
C GLU A 298 37.19 9.03 16.78
N LEU A 299 37.56 7.74 16.84
CA LEU A 299 38.05 7.15 18.09
C LEU A 299 39.49 7.60 18.34
N PRO A 300 39.82 8.19 19.51
CA PRO A 300 41.19 8.60 19.81
C PRO A 300 42.11 7.39 19.70
N GLN A 301 43.18 7.52 18.91
CA GLN A 301 44.18 6.47 18.86
C GLN A 301 44.71 6.21 20.28
N PRO A 302 44.74 4.95 20.75
CA PRO A 302 45.30 4.65 22.05
C PRO A 302 46.76 5.07 22.06
N CYS A 303 47.09 6.01 22.95
CA CYS A 303 48.45 6.44 23.21
C CYS A 303 49.33 5.20 23.41
N SER A 304 50.22 4.94 22.46
CA SER A 304 51.26 3.93 22.61
C SER A 304 52.28 4.48 23.62
N GLY A 305 51.95 4.31 24.90
CA GLY A 305 52.80 4.72 26.01
C GLY A 305 54.01 3.80 26.12
N THR A 306 55.14 4.24 25.60
CA THR A 306 56.48 3.78 25.97
C THR A 306 56.94 4.48 27.26
N GLY A 307 57.47 3.70 28.21
CA GLY A 307 58.20 4.19 29.40
C GLY A 307 57.35 4.12 30.68
N SER A 308 57.59 3.17 31.59
CA SER A 308 58.66 3.20 32.61
C SER A 308 58.55 4.39 33.56
N GLU A 309 57.92 4.20 34.71
CA GLU A 309 58.54 4.32 36.05
C GLU A 309 57.46 4.16 37.14
N ALA A 310 57.75 3.30 38.12
CA ALA A 310 57.09 3.32 39.42
C ALA A 310 57.51 4.61 40.16
N PRO A 311 56.70 5.15 41.10
CA PRO A 311 56.85 4.65 42.46
C PRO A 311 55.60 4.74 43.39
N SER A 312 55.78 4.02 44.50
CA SER A 312 55.35 4.34 45.87
C SER A 312 53.87 4.35 46.25
N VAL A 313 53.52 3.27 46.96
CA VAL A 313 52.42 3.09 47.89
C VAL A 313 52.49 4.15 49.01
N GLY A 314 51.36 4.80 49.33
CA GLY A 314 51.39 5.83 50.38
C GLY A 314 50.06 6.45 50.81
N ARG A 315 49.22 5.63 51.46
CA ARG A 315 48.46 6.00 52.68
C ARG A 315 47.12 6.74 52.55
N CYS A 316 46.13 6.12 53.20
CA CYS A 316 44.79 6.59 53.52
C CYS A 316 44.76 7.95 54.23
N SER A 317 43.70 8.72 53.99
CA SER A 317 43.06 9.54 55.02
C SER A 317 41.56 9.64 54.77
N SER A 318 40.86 9.42 55.86
CA SER A 318 39.42 9.36 56.08
C SER A 318 38.82 10.74 56.40
N ARG A 319 37.48 10.74 56.54
CA ARG A 319 36.54 11.73 57.10
C ARG A 319 35.65 12.29 55.99
N GLY A 320 34.33 12.17 56.03
CA GLY A 320 33.38 12.31 57.15
C GLY A 320 32.33 13.30 56.65
N SER A 321 31.15 12.84 56.23
CA SER A 321 29.89 12.87 57.00
C SER A 321 29.37 14.27 57.34
N ALA A 322 28.19 14.61 56.80
CA ALA A 322 27.13 15.53 57.27
C ALA A 322 26.47 16.19 56.05
N SER A 323 25.25 15.84 55.61
CA SER A 323 23.91 16.06 56.20
C SER A 323 23.38 17.50 56.08
N ARG A 324 22.10 17.57 55.67
CA ARG A 324 21.11 18.68 55.70
C ARG A 324 21.13 19.60 54.47
N SER A 325 20.11 19.49 53.60
CA SER A 325 18.74 20.04 53.71
C SER A 325 18.70 21.54 53.44
N CYS A 326 18.16 21.89 52.28
CA CYS A 326 16.90 22.64 52.12
C CYS A 326 16.17 22.04 50.90
#